data_AF-A0A7Z9Y7E5-F1
#
_entry.id   AF-A0A7Z9Y7E5-F1
#
_cell.length_a   1.000
_cell.length_b   1.000
_cell.length_c   1.000
_cell.angle_alpha   90.00
_cell.angle_beta   90.00
_cell.angle_gamma   90.00
#
_symmetry.space_group_name_H-M   'P 1'
#
loop_
_entity.id
_entity.type
_entity.pdbx_description
1 polymer ?
#
loop_
_entity_poly.entity_id
_entity_poly.type
_entity_poly.pdbx_seq_one_letter_code
_entity_poly.pdbx_strand_id
1 'polypeptide(L)'
;MALVSMKEMLEDAKRHGYAIGAFNVLNIESLQGILEAAVELESPVIVNIAEVHFDYVDMEAMAPVVQRAAQLAPIPVALHLDHGLSLQTIVRAIRCGFTSVMYDGSEYPLEENIRRTRQIVEICHSVGVTVEAELGQVTGGEGGSKEGTVAEPSLFTDPQEAAIFVEETGVDALAVAIGTVHGLYKGEPKLDFDRLAEIARRLDIPLVLHGGTGVSDEDFKRAIQLGICKVNFYTQTSIAAVNRIKERLRREPDLIKFPELLLEAKIGIKETVKRQIQVFGSVGMCDRPNPLCSGCRACQLGRSGFTEEREKIQAEPTATIPDEELVEIISRVTASVLREIG
;
A
#
# COMPACT_ATOMS: atom_id res chain seq x y z
N MET A 1 10.60 2.63 -14.27
CA MET A 1 10.64 1.18 -14.49
C MET A 1 9.21 0.64 -14.61
N ALA A 2 8.98 -0.58 -15.12
CA ALA A 2 7.65 -1.17 -14.93
C ALA A 2 7.30 -1.29 -13.43
N LEU A 3 6.01 -1.37 -13.11
CA LEU A 3 5.57 -1.70 -11.76
C LEU A 3 6.19 -3.05 -11.33
N VAL A 4 6.51 -3.17 -10.05
CA VAL A 4 7.07 -4.40 -9.48
C VAL A 4 6.04 -5.12 -8.62
N SER A 5 6.25 -6.42 -8.40
CA SER A 5 5.46 -7.19 -7.44
C SER A 5 5.72 -6.69 -6.02
N MET A 6 4.67 -6.60 -5.21
CA MET A 6 4.81 -6.26 -3.79
C MET A 6 5.55 -7.35 -3.01
N LYS A 7 5.46 -8.61 -3.43
CA LYS A 7 6.09 -9.75 -2.77
C LYS A 7 7.59 -9.56 -2.58
N GLU A 8 8.31 -9.31 -3.68
CA GLU A 8 9.77 -9.14 -3.64
C GLU A 8 10.18 -7.96 -2.76
N MET A 9 9.41 -6.86 -2.83
CA MET A 9 9.67 -5.66 -2.04
C MET A 9 9.51 -5.94 -0.53
N LEU A 10 8.46 -6.65 -0.13
CA LEU A 10 8.19 -6.96 1.27
C LEU A 10 9.11 -8.05 1.83
N GLU A 11 9.50 -9.03 1.01
CA GLU A 11 10.53 -10.00 1.40
C GLU A 11 11.88 -9.31 1.64
N ASP A 12 12.24 -8.31 0.83
CA ASP A 12 13.44 -7.51 1.03
C ASP A 12 13.37 -6.68 2.32
N ALA A 13 12.21 -6.06 2.58
CA ALA A 13 11.92 -5.34 3.81
C ALA A 13 12.06 -6.25 5.04
N LYS A 14 11.50 -7.46 4.99
CA LYS A 14 11.61 -8.46 6.06
C LYS A 14 13.06 -8.87 6.32
N ARG A 15 13.84 -9.16 5.27
CA ARG A 15 15.25 -9.57 5.40
C ARG A 15 16.14 -8.49 6.00
N HIS A 16 15.87 -7.22 5.69
CA HIS A 16 16.73 -6.11 6.08
C HIS A 16 16.20 -5.28 7.26
N GLY A 17 15.02 -5.61 7.79
CA GLY A 17 14.47 -4.98 9.00
C GLY A 17 14.01 -3.54 8.79
N TYR A 18 13.34 -3.27 7.67
CA TYR A 18 12.68 -1.99 7.40
C TYR A 18 11.22 -2.21 6.99
N ALA A 19 10.44 -1.14 6.89
CA ALA A 19 9.12 -1.18 6.28
C ALA A 19 8.98 -0.24 5.10
N ILE A 20 8.11 -0.63 4.17
CA ILE A 20 7.75 0.15 2.99
C ILE A 20 6.47 0.91 3.29
N GLY A 21 6.51 2.22 3.06
CA GLY A 21 5.31 3.05 3.15
C GLY A 21 4.37 2.77 2.01
N ALA A 22 3.11 2.48 2.35
CA ALA A 22 2.00 2.33 1.44
C ALA A 22 1.06 3.54 1.58
N PHE A 23 1.04 4.40 0.56
CA PHE A 23 0.40 5.71 0.64
C PHE A 23 -0.76 5.80 -0.36
N ASN A 24 -1.93 6.20 0.12
CA ASN A 24 -3.10 6.34 -0.74
C ASN A 24 -3.00 7.60 -1.63
N VAL A 25 -3.30 7.42 -2.93
CA VAL A 25 -3.40 8.51 -3.90
C VAL A 25 -4.86 8.87 -4.18
N LEU A 26 -5.09 10.17 -4.37
CA LEU A 26 -6.39 10.72 -4.77
C LEU A 26 -6.36 11.42 -6.12
N ASN A 27 -5.22 11.99 -6.47
CA ASN A 27 -5.02 12.80 -7.66
C ASN A 27 -3.54 12.83 -8.06
N ILE A 28 -3.23 13.54 -9.15
CA ILE A 28 -1.86 13.65 -9.68
C ILE A 28 -0.92 14.30 -8.65
N GLU A 29 -1.38 15.31 -7.90
CA GLU A 29 -0.57 16.00 -6.90
C GLU A 29 -0.16 15.08 -5.75
N SER A 30 -1.08 14.25 -5.27
CA SER A 30 -0.77 13.24 -4.24
C SER A 30 0.25 12.22 -4.75
N LEU A 31 0.06 11.72 -5.97
CA LEU A 31 1.00 10.79 -6.62
C LEU A 31 2.38 11.42 -6.78
N GLN A 32 2.46 12.66 -7.27
CA GLN A 32 3.72 13.39 -7.41
C GLN A 32 4.39 13.60 -6.04
N GLY A 33 3.64 14.02 -5.02
CA GLY A 33 4.18 14.22 -3.68
C GLY A 33 4.80 12.95 -3.09
N ILE A 34 4.12 11.81 -3.26
CA ILE A 34 4.60 10.48 -2.82
C ILE A 34 5.86 10.08 -3.59
N LEU A 35 5.81 10.11 -4.92
CA LEU A 35 6.92 9.65 -5.76
C LEU A 35 8.15 10.56 -5.65
N GLU A 36 7.98 11.89 -5.60
CA GLU A 36 9.09 12.82 -5.40
C GLU A 36 9.78 12.56 -4.04
N ALA A 37 9.02 12.32 -2.97
CA ALA A 37 9.57 11.99 -1.67
C ALA A 37 10.38 10.68 -1.69
N ALA A 38 9.81 9.63 -2.28
CA ALA A 38 10.46 8.32 -2.36
C ALA A 38 11.71 8.33 -3.24
N VAL A 39 11.69 9.04 -4.37
CA VAL A 39 12.85 9.20 -5.26
C VAL A 39 13.96 10.00 -4.59
N GLU A 40 13.64 11.09 -3.89
CA GLU A 40 14.64 11.88 -3.15
C GLU A 40 15.35 11.10 -2.04
N LEU A 41 14.69 10.07 -1.50
CA LEU A 41 15.20 9.25 -0.41
C LEU A 41 15.66 7.87 -0.88
N GLU A 42 15.67 7.61 -2.19
CA GLU A 42 16.08 6.32 -2.78
C GLU A 42 15.39 5.13 -2.09
N SER A 43 14.08 5.28 -1.87
CA SER A 43 13.24 4.34 -1.13
C SER A 43 12.26 3.63 -2.06
N PRO A 44 12.03 2.31 -1.90
CA PRO A 44 10.86 1.66 -2.48
C PRO A 44 9.58 2.27 -1.93
N VAL A 45 8.49 2.24 -2.72
CA VAL A 45 7.19 2.79 -2.30
C VAL A 45 6.03 1.98 -2.87
N ILE A 46 4.95 1.85 -2.09
CA ILE A 46 3.70 1.26 -2.52
C ILE A 46 2.68 2.40 -2.70
N VAL A 47 2.07 2.46 -3.87
CA VAL A 47 1.00 3.42 -4.19
C VAL A 47 -0.34 2.71 -4.04
N ASN A 48 -1.16 3.16 -3.09
CA ASN A 48 -2.47 2.59 -2.81
C ASN A 48 -3.57 3.36 -3.53
N ILE A 49 -4.54 2.63 -4.08
CA ILE A 49 -5.88 3.16 -4.38
C ILE A 49 -6.85 2.38 -3.49
N ALA A 50 -7.55 3.08 -2.59
CA ALA A 50 -8.49 2.45 -1.66
C ALA A 50 -9.92 2.48 -2.20
N GLU A 51 -10.68 1.40 -1.95
CA GLU A 51 -12.09 1.31 -2.33
C GLU A 51 -12.94 2.41 -1.66
N VAL A 52 -12.62 2.78 -0.41
CA VAL A 52 -13.29 3.90 0.30
C VAL A 52 -13.14 5.26 -0.42
N HIS A 53 -12.16 5.40 -1.32
CA HIS A 53 -11.93 6.64 -2.06
C HIS A 53 -12.55 6.66 -3.46
N PHE A 54 -13.34 5.65 -3.86
CA PHE A 54 -13.93 5.59 -5.20
C PHE A 54 -14.90 6.72 -5.53
N ASP A 55 -15.47 7.38 -4.51
CA ASP A 55 -16.26 8.62 -4.71
C ASP A 55 -15.40 9.82 -5.19
N TYR A 56 -14.08 9.75 -4.99
CA TYR A 56 -13.13 10.80 -5.34
C TYR A 56 -12.16 10.40 -6.45
N VAL A 57 -11.94 9.10 -6.63
CA VAL A 57 -10.92 8.54 -7.52
C VAL A 57 -11.53 7.46 -8.40
N ASP A 58 -11.49 7.67 -9.71
CA ASP A 58 -11.75 6.60 -10.67
C ASP A 58 -10.47 5.76 -10.84
N MET A 59 -10.52 4.51 -10.36
CA MET A 59 -9.39 3.57 -10.42
C MET A 59 -8.93 3.33 -11.86
N GLU A 60 -9.87 3.15 -12.78
CA GLU A 60 -9.62 2.91 -14.20
C GLU A 60 -8.90 4.11 -14.87
N ALA A 61 -9.19 5.33 -14.41
CA ALA A 61 -8.50 6.53 -14.88
C ALA A 61 -7.15 6.76 -14.20
N MET A 62 -7.03 6.43 -12.91
CA MET A 62 -5.82 6.70 -12.12
C MET A 62 -4.72 5.65 -12.34
N ALA A 63 -5.07 4.38 -12.51
CA ALA A 63 -4.08 3.31 -12.64
C ALA A 63 -3.09 3.51 -13.81
N PRO A 64 -3.53 3.90 -15.03
CA PRO A 64 -2.60 4.22 -16.12
C PRO A 64 -1.67 5.40 -15.81
N VAL A 65 -2.13 6.37 -15.04
CA VAL A 65 -1.30 7.52 -14.60
C VAL A 65 -0.23 7.04 -13.62
N VAL A 66 -0.58 6.20 -12.65
CA VAL A 66 0.39 5.60 -11.72
C VAL A 66 1.41 4.74 -12.46
N GLN A 67 0.96 3.89 -13.39
CA GLN A 67 1.83 3.08 -14.23
C GLN A 67 2.83 3.94 -15.01
N ARG A 68 2.36 5.02 -15.64
CA ARG A 68 3.23 5.93 -16.36
C ARG A 68 4.22 6.62 -15.41
N ALA A 69 3.79 7.05 -14.24
CA ALA A 69 4.68 7.68 -13.27
C ALA A 69 5.74 6.71 -12.73
N ALA A 70 5.38 5.45 -12.46
CA ALA A 70 6.29 4.38 -12.08
C ALA A 70 7.31 4.07 -13.18
N GLN A 71 6.90 4.05 -14.46
CA GLN A 71 7.81 3.95 -15.61
C GLN A 71 8.90 5.01 -15.59
N LEU A 72 8.59 6.19 -15.08
CA LEU A 72 9.52 7.29 -15.01
C LEU A 72 10.36 7.29 -13.72
N ALA A 73 9.87 6.69 -12.63
CA ALA A 73 10.58 6.63 -11.37
C ALA A 73 11.82 5.71 -11.44
N PRO A 74 12.99 6.14 -10.92
CA PRO A 74 14.20 5.32 -10.78
C PRO A 74 14.20 4.49 -9.48
N ILE A 75 13.03 4.11 -8.97
CA ILE A 75 12.84 3.31 -7.75
C ILE A 75 11.80 2.22 -8.00
N PRO A 76 11.79 1.12 -7.22
CA PRO A 76 10.71 0.13 -7.24
C PRO A 76 9.38 0.75 -6.76
N VAL A 77 8.33 0.60 -7.57
CA VAL A 77 6.97 1.06 -7.27
C VAL A 77 6.00 -0.09 -7.49
N ALA A 78 5.17 -0.40 -6.48
CA ALA A 78 4.02 -1.28 -6.62
C ALA A 78 2.72 -0.47 -6.62
N LEU A 79 1.72 -0.94 -7.38
CA LEU A 79 0.36 -0.41 -7.35
C LEU A 79 -0.53 -1.42 -6.64
N HIS A 80 -1.18 -0.99 -5.55
CA HIS A 80 -1.92 -1.83 -4.63
C HIS A 80 -3.37 -1.36 -4.46
N LEU A 81 -4.32 -2.30 -4.56
CA LEU A 81 -5.72 -2.07 -4.20
C LEU A 81 -5.82 -2.22 -2.69
N ASP A 82 -6.27 -1.17 -2.01
CA ASP A 82 -6.37 -1.12 -0.56
C ASP A 82 -7.84 -1.35 -0.13
N HIS A 83 -8.06 -2.24 0.84
CA HIS A 83 -9.38 -2.67 1.31
C HIS A 83 -10.37 -3.09 0.20
N GLY A 84 -9.96 -4.00 -0.69
CA GLY A 84 -10.88 -4.58 -1.67
C GLY A 84 -11.93 -5.46 -0.99
N LEU A 85 -13.21 -5.12 -1.13
CA LEU A 85 -14.32 -5.81 -0.42
C LEU A 85 -14.99 -6.89 -1.26
N SER A 86 -14.76 -6.88 -2.58
CA SER A 86 -15.45 -7.79 -3.50
C SER A 86 -14.53 -8.35 -4.58
N LEU A 87 -14.84 -9.57 -5.03
CA LEU A 87 -14.20 -10.18 -6.19
C LEU A 87 -14.31 -9.27 -7.44
N GLN A 88 -15.43 -8.56 -7.59
CA GLN A 88 -15.61 -7.63 -8.71
C GLN A 88 -14.60 -6.48 -8.66
N THR A 89 -14.39 -5.86 -7.50
CA THR A 89 -13.39 -4.80 -7.33
C THR A 89 -11.98 -5.33 -7.59
N ILE A 90 -11.66 -6.52 -7.08
CA ILE A 90 -10.35 -7.16 -7.29
C ILE A 90 -10.09 -7.45 -8.77
N VAL A 91 -11.06 -8.04 -9.49
CA VAL A 91 -10.92 -8.31 -10.92
C VAL A 91 -10.76 -7.01 -11.72
N ARG A 92 -11.47 -5.93 -11.34
CA ARG A 92 -11.27 -4.60 -11.94
C ARG A 92 -9.85 -4.10 -11.71
N ALA A 93 -9.30 -4.23 -10.51
CA ALA A 93 -7.92 -3.83 -10.20
C ALA A 93 -6.90 -4.62 -11.02
N ILE A 94 -7.05 -5.94 -11.12
CA ILE A 94 -6.20 -6.80 -11.96
C ILE A 94 -6.22 -6.32 -13.41
N ARG A 95 -7.40 -6.05 -13.97
CA ARG A 95 -7.55 -5.52 -15.35
C ARG A 95 -6.91 -4.15 -15.54
N CYS A 96 -6.87 -3.33 -14.50
CA CYS A 96 -6.19 -2.04 -14.51
C CYS A 96 -4.65 -2.16 -14.41
N GLY A 97 -4.11 -3.39 -14.29
CA GLY A 97 -2.69 -3.67 -14.18
C GLY A 97 -2.10 -3.34 -12.81
N PHE A 98 -2.88 -3.57 -11.76
CA PHE A 98 -2.37 -3.60 -10.38
C PHE A 98 -1.41 -4.76 -10.21
N THR A 99 -0.32 -4.55 -9.46
CA THR A 99 0.65 -5.61 -9.15
C THR A 99 0.41 -6.25 -7.78
N SER A 100 -0.53 -5.71 -7.01
CA SER A 100 -0.92 -6.18 -5.70
C SER A 100 -2.37 -5.81 -5.40
N VAL A 101 -3.07 -6.65 -4.63
CA VAL A 101 -4.41 -6.34 -4.11
C VAL A 101 -4.51 -6.76 -2.65
N MET A 102 -5.32 -6.05 -1.88
CA MET A 102 -5.81 -6.48 -0.58
C MET A 102 -7.25 -6.97 -0.72
N TYR A 103 -7.55 -8.14 -0.20
CA TYR A 103 -8.93 -8.54 0.10
C TYR A 103 -9.18 -8.38 1.60
N ASP A 104 -10.13 -7.52 1.94
CA ASP A 104 -10.54 -7.32 3.32
C ASP A 104 -11.81 -8.14 3.61
N GLY A 105 -11.58 -9.33 4.18
CA GLY A 105 -12.62 -10.23 4.67
C GLY A 105 -12.75 -10.20 6.20
N SER A 106 -12.15 -9.22 6.89
CA SER A 106 -12.02 -9.19 8.35
C SER A 106 -13.35 -9.15 9.12
N GLU A 107 -14.42 -8.68 8.46
CA GLU A 107 -15.78 -8.69 9.02
C GLU A 107 -16.40 -10.08 9.10
N TYR A 108 -15.89 -11.04 8.32
CA TYR A 108 -16.40 -12.41 8.30
C TYR A 108 -15.80 -13.27 9.42
N PRO A 109 -16.54 -14.28 9.91
CA PRO A 109 -15.96 -15.33 10.73
C PRO A 109 -14.77 -16.00 10.03
N LEU A 110 -13.80 -16.49 10.82
CA LEU A 110 -12.52 -17.03 10.33
C LEU A 110 -12.67 -17.98 9.14
N GLU A 111 -13.55 -18.99 9.24
CA GLU A 111 -13.74 -19.99 8.18
C GLU A 111 -14.20 -19.36 6.85
N GLU A 112 -15.08 -18.36 6.91
CA GLU A 112 -15.60 -17.68 5.72
C GLU A 112 -14.56 -16.69 5.16
N ASN A 113 -13.79 -16.01 6.02
CA ASN A 113 -12.67 -15.18 5.60
C ASN A 113 -11.59 -16.02 4.89
N ILE A 114 -11.20 -17.17 5.46
CA ILE A 114 -10.28 -18.14 4.83
C ILE A 114 -10.81 -18.56 3.46
N ARG A 115 -12.07 -19.02 3.40
CA ARG A 115 -12.67 -19.51 2.16
C ARG A 115 -12.63 -18.45 1.05
N ARG A 116 -13.03 -17.22 1.36
CA ARG A 116 -13.06 -16.12 0.38
C ARG A 116 -11.67 -15.67 -0.02
N THR A 117 -10.78 -15.50 0.95
CA THR A 117 -9.40 -15.09 0.70
C THR A 117 -8.67 -16.10 -0.18
N ARG A 118 -8.82 -17.40 0.07
CA ARG A 118 -8.22 -18.45 -0.77
C ARG A 118 -8.65 -18.36 -2.22
N GLN A 119 -9.94 -18.08 -2.48
CA GLN A 119 -10.46 -17.88 -3.84
C GLN A 119 -9.83 -16.68 -4.54
N ILE A 120 -9.62 -15.58 -3.81
CA ILE A 120 -8.92 -14.40 -4.32
C ILE A 120 -7.46 -14.72 -4.62
N VAL A 121 -6.78 -15.42 -3.71
CA VAL A 121 -5.38 -15.84 -3.87
C VAL A 121 -5.21 -16.68 -5.13
N GLU A 122 -6.05 -17.70 -5.34
CA GLU A 122 -5.99 -18.55 -6.53
C GLU A 122 -6.13 -17.74 -7.83
N ILE A 123 -7.05 -16.78 -7.88
CA ILE A 123 -7.26 -15.91 -9.05
C ILE A 123 -6.04 -15.00 -9.26
N CYS A 124 -5.59 -14.30 -8.23
CA CYS A 124 -4.50 -13.33 -8.34
C CYS A 124 -3.16 -14.01 -8.68
N HIS A 125 -2.85 -15.13 -8.03
CA HIS A 125 -1.61 -15.87 -8.29
C HIS A 125 -1.56 -16.45 -9.71
N SER A 126 -2.72 -16.81 -10.29
CA SER A 126 -2.77 -17.29 -11.69
C SER A 126 -2.31 -16.25 -12.73
N VAL A 127 -2.26 -14.97 -12.33
CA VAL A 127 -1.85 -13.83 -13.17
C VAL A 127 -0.67 -13.06 -12.57
N GLY A 128 0.01 -13.61 -11.56
CA GLY A 128 1.21 -13.03 -10.95
C GLY A 128 0.96 -11.81 -10.04
N VAL A 129 -0.27 -11.59 -9.57
CA VAL A 129 -0.64 -10.51 -8.65
C VAL A 129 -0.54 -10.98 -7.21
N THR A 130 0.13 -10.19 -6.37
CA THR A 130 0.32 -10.46 -4.94
C THR A 130 -0.95 -10.17 -4.15
N VAL A 131 -1.24 -10.96 -3.11
CA VAL A 131 -2.43 -10.77 -2.26
C VAL A 131 -2.05 -10.48 -0.81
N GLU A 132 -2.58 -9.37 -0.30
CA GLU A 132 -2.68 -9.07 1.12
C GLU A 132 -4.10 -9.40 1.63
N ALA A 133 -4.21 -9.82 2.88
CA ALA A 133 -5.51 -9.96 3.55
C ALA A 133 -5.42 -9.49 5.00
N GLU A 134 -6.57 -9.25 5.62
CA GLU A 134 -6.68 -8.84 7.02
C GLU A 134 -7.28 -9.94 7.90
N LEU A 135 -6.68 -10.12 9.08
CA LEU A 135 -7.23 -10.94 10.15
C LEU A 135 -7.24 -10.15 11.47
N GLY A 136 -8.33 -10.24 12.22
CA GLY A 136 -8.68 -9.21 13.20
C GLY A 136 -9.28 -7.99 12.48
N GLN A 137 -9.70 -6.97 13.22
CA GLN A 137 -10.29 -5.76 12.63
C GLN A 137 -9.61 -4.51 13.17
N VAL A 138 -9.14 -3.66 12.26
CA VAL A 138 -8.72 -2.30 12.58
C VAL A 138 -9.95 -1.40 12.70
N THR A 139 -10.21 -0.87 13.90
CA THR A 139 -11.37 -0.01 14.12
C THR A 139 -11.17 1.39 13.55
N GLY A 140 -12.25 2.13 13.31
CA GLY A 140 -12.22 3.54 12.93
C GLY A 140 -12.66 3.81 11.49
N GLY A 141 -12.77 5.09 11.14
CA GLY A 141 -13.23 5.50 9.82
C GLY A 141 -12.08 5.54 8.80
N GLU A 142 -12.05 4.53 7.93
CA GLU A 142 -11.19 4.52 6.75
C GLU A 142 -11.44 5.79 5.90
N GLY A 143 -10.41 6.27 5.20
CA GLY A 143 -10.54 7.50 4.39
C GLY A 143 -10.51 8.81 5.19
N GLY A 144 -10.00 8.78 6.42
CA GLY A 144 -9.59 10.00 7.14
C GLY A 144 -10.68 10.65 7.99
N SER A 145 -11.48 9.84 8.69
CA SER A 145 -12.47 10.34 9.64
C SER A 145 -11.86 11.22 10.73
N LYS A 146 -12.58 12.30 11.09
CA LYS A 146 -12.22 13.19 12.20
C LYS A 146 -12.68 12.68 13.56
N GLU A 147 -13.62 11.75 13.57
CA GLU A 147 -14.13 11.16 14.81
C GLU A 147 -13.07 10.22 15.36
N GLY A 148 -12.55 10.55 16.54
CA GLY A 148 -11.52 9.73 17.18
C GLY A 148 -12.08 8.37 17.60
N THR A 149 -11.38 7.29 17.28
CA THR A 149 -11.78 5.92 17.63
C THR A 149 -10.82 5.30 18.65
N VAL A 150 -11.32 4.32 19.40
CA VAL A 150 -10.53 3.49 20.32
C VAL A 150 -10.39 2.10 19.69
N ALA A 151 -9.20 1.53 19.76
CA ALA A 151 -8.98 0.16 19.32
C ALA A 151 -9.65 -0.82 20.31
N GLU A 152 -10.33 -1.83 19.79
CA GLU A 152 -11.04 -2.83 20.61
C GLU A 152 -10.23 -4.12 20.70
N PRO A 153 -9.69 -4.48 21.89
CA PRO A 153 -8.81 -5.65 22.03
C PRO A 153 -9.44 -6.98 21.63
N SER A 154 -10.78 -7.10 21.69
CA SER A 154 -11.50 -8.29 21.23
C SER A 154 -11.46 -8.49 19.72
N LEU A 155 -11.05 -7.47 18.97
CA LEU A 155 -10.90 -7.50 17.51
C LEU A 155 -9.45 -7.69 17.09
N PHE A 156 -8.51 -7.83 18.03
CA PHE A 156 -7.10 -8.01 17.69
C PHE A 156 -6.84 -9.41 17.13
N THR A 157 -5.88 -9.51 16.22
CA THR A 157 -5.52 -10.76 15.55
C THR A 157 -5.10 -11.82 16.56
N ASP A 158 -5.76 -12.98 16.58
CA ASP A 158 -5.30 -14.11 17.37
C ASP A 158 -4.06 -14.77 16.70
N PRO A 159 -2.95 -14.99 17.42
CA PRO A 159 -1.74 -15.57 16.83
C PRO A 159 -1.89 -17.00 16.30
N GLN A 160 -2.81 -17.79 16.86
CA GLN A 160 -3.06 -19.16 16.38
C GLN A 160 -3.94 -19.13 15.14
N GLU A 161 -4.99 -18.31 15.14
CA GLU A 161 -5.83 -18.09 13.96
C GLU A 161 -5.01 -17.53 12.79
N ALA A 162 -4.04 -16.64 13.05
CA ALA A 162 -3.15 -16.11 12.01
C ALA A 162 -2.32 -17.21 11.33
N ALA A 163 -1.83 -18.19 12.08
CA ALA A 163 -1.10 -19.33 11.51
C ALA A 163 -1.99 -20.18 10.59
N ILE A 164 -3.20 -20.51 11.07
CA ILE A 164 -4.20 -21.26 10.30
C ILE A 164 -4.58 -20.48 9.04
N PHE A 165 -4.84 -19.18 9.19
CA PHE A 165 -5.27 -18.31 8.09
C PHE A 165 -4.23 -18.27 6.98
N VAL A 166 -2.95 -18.06 7.30
CA VAL A 166 -1.88 -18.00 6.29
C VAL A 166 -1.68 -19.36 5.61
N GLU A 167 -1.70 -20.45 6.38
CA GLU A 167 -1.55 -21.81 5.85
C GLU A 167 -2.68 -22.17 4.87
N GLU A 168 -3.93 -21.87 5.22
CA GLU A 168 -5.12 -22.26 4.44
C GLU A 168 -5.39 -21.33 3.25
N THR A 169 -4.93 -20.07 3.31
CA THR A 169 -5.19 -19.08 2.23
C THR A 169 -4.04 -18.93 1.25
N GLY A 170 -2.79 -19.07 1.70
CA GLY A 170 -1.61 -18.83 0.86
C GLY A 170 -1.35 -17.36 0.53
N VAL A 171 -1.85 -16.42 1.33
CA VAL A 171 -1.59 -14.97 1.14
C VAL A 171 -0.11 -14.62 1.20
N ASP A 172 0.29 -13.58 0.49
CA ASP A 172 1.68 -13.11 0.43
C ASP A 172 2.04 -12.13 1.55
N ALA A 173 1.03 -11.46 2.14
CA ALA A 173 1.20 -10.57 3.28
C ALA A 173 -0.07 -10.58 4.16
N LEU A 174 0.10 -10.37 5.47
CA LEU A 174 -1.02 -10.34 6.42
C LEU A 174 -1.07 -9.01 7.17
N ALA A 175 -2.17 -8.29 7.02
CA ALA A 175 -2.54 -7.18 7.88
C ALA A 175 -3.02 -7.68 9.24
N VAL A 176 -2.45 -7.12 10.31
CA VAL A 176 -2.72 -7.54 11.69
C VAL A 176 -3.28 -6.38 12.50
N ALA A 177 -4.37 -6.65 13.22
CA ALA A 177 -4.97 -5.76 14.20
C ALA A 177 -4.26 -5.93 15.55
N ILE A 178 -3.45 -4.93 15.93
CA ILE A 178 -2.69 -4.92 17.19
C ILE A 178 -2.91 -3.65 18.01
N GLY A 179 -4.03 -2.94 17.79
CA GLY A 179 -4.34 -1.70 18.51
C GLY A 179 -4.18 -0.41 17.69
N THR A 180 -3.99 -0.54 16.37
CA THR A 180 -4.12 0.61 15.47
C THR A 180 -5.57 0.92 15.10
N VAL A 181 -5.80 2.14 14.62
CA VAL A 181 -7.12 2.59 14.15
C VAL A 181 -7.02 3.35 12.84
N HIS A 182 -8.07 3.28 12.03
CA HIS A 182 -8.24 4.19 10.89
C HIS A 182 -8.68 5.58 11.37
N GLY A 183 -8.11 6.62 10.76
CA GLY A 183 -8.41 8.01 11.12
C GLY A 183 -7.57 8.51 12.30
N LEU A 184 -8.23 9.20 13.23
CA LEU A 184 -7.60 9.77 14.43
C LEU A 184 -7.87 8.89 15.66
N TYR A 185 -6.93 8.85 16.59
CA TYR A 185 -7.13 8.17 17.87
C TYR A 185 -7.94 9.02 18.85
N LYS A 186 -8.76 8.36 19.66
CA LYS A 186 -9.25 8.91 20.92
C LYS A 186 -8.32 8.49 22.06
N GLY A 187 -7.38 9.36 22.40
CA GLY A 187 -6.33 9.09 23.39
C GLY A 187 -5.02 8.63 22.74
N GLU A 188 -4.12 8.05 23.54
CA GLU A 188 -2.83 7.55 23.05
C GLU A 188 -3.00 6.15 22.43
N PRO A 189 -2.40 5.89 21.25
CA PRO A 189 -2.30 4.55 20.68
C PRO A 189 -1.64 3.58 21.65
N LYS A 190 -2.20 2.37 21.77
CA LYS A 190 -1.62 1.30 22.58
C LYS A 190 -1.48 0.06 21.74
N LEU A 191 -0.30 -0.12 21.16
CA LEU A 191 0.00 -1.28 20.34
C LEU A 191 0.36 -2.49 21.21
N ASP A 192 -0.25 -3.63 20.90
CA ASP A 192 0.01 -4.93 21.53
C ASP A 192 1.24 -5.59 20.88
N PHE A 193 2.42 -5.15 21.32
CA PHE A 193 3.69 -5.65 20.80
C PHE A 193 3.99 -7.11 21.17
N ASP A 194 3.45 -7.60 22.28
CA ASP A 194 3.64 -8.99 22.70
C ASP A 194 2.87 -9.93 21.75
N ARG A 195 1.64 -9.55 21.37
CA ARG A 195 0.87 -10.21 20.32
C ARG A 195 1.57 -10.16 18.97
N LEU A 196 2.06 -8.99 18.54
CA LEU A 196 2.81 -8.86 17.30
C LEU A 196 4.03 -9.80 17.28
N ALA A 197 4.79 -9.85 18.38
CA ALA A 197 5.94 -10.73 18.51
C ALA A 197 5.56 -12.22 18.51
N GLU A 198 4.37 -12.58 19.00
CA GLU A 198 3.86 -13.95 18.89
C GLU A 198 3.46 -14.30 17.46
N ILE A 199 2.74 -13.41 16.76
CA ILE A 199 2.37 -13.59 15.35
C ILE A 199 3.63 -13.75 14.49
N ALA A 200 4.59 -12.84 14.63
CA ALA A 200 5.82 -12.85 13.84
C ALA A 200 6.70 -14.09 14.07
N ARG A 201 6.63 -14.72 15.25
CA ARG A 201 7.33 -16.00 15.53
C ARG A 201 6.67 -17.20 14.87
N ARG A 202 5.39 -17.09 14.50
CA ARG A 202 4.61 -18.17 13.88
C ARG A 202 4.56 -18.05 12.36
N LEU A 203 4.80 -16.87 11.80
CA LEU A 203 4.60 -16.57 10.39
C LEU A 203 5.90 -16.20 9.66
N ASP A 204 6.15 -16.90 8.56
CA ASP A 204 7.28 -16.63 7.67
C ASP A 204 6.97 -15.58 6.59
N ILE A 205 5.73 -15.11 6.47
CA ILE A 205 5.34 -14.04 5.55
C ILE A 205 5.56 -12.62 6.13
N PRO A 206 5.63 -11.57 5.29
CA PRO A 206 5.60 -10.17 5.73
C PRO A 206 4.30 -9.77 6.44
N LEU A 207 4.41 -8.98 7.51
CA LEU A 207 3.27 -8.42 8.24
C LEU A 207 3.01 -6.96 7.86
N VAL A 208 1.75 -6.55 7.88
CA VAL A 208 1.30 -5.21 7.50
C VAL A 208 0.63 -4.51 8.67
N LEU A 209 0.97 -3.24 8.86
CA LEU A 209 0.37 -2.38 9.87
C LEU A 209 -0.55 -1.36 9.21
N HIS A 210 -1.84 -1.48 9.49
CA HIS A 210 -2.87 -0.53 9.10
C HIS A 210 -3.04 0.57 10.13
N GLY A 211 -3.64 1.70 9.74
CA GLY A 211 -3.98 2.77 10.70
C GLY A 211 -2.80 3.48 11.37
N GLY A 212 -1.75 3.84 10.62
CA GLY A 212 -0.55 4.45 11.21
C GLY A 212 -0.70 5.89 11.76
N THR A 213 -1.80 6.59 11.51
CA THR A 213 -1.90 8.01 11.87
C THR A 213 -2.05 8.21 13.38
N GLY A 214 -1.06 8.84 14.02
CA GLY A 214 -1.05 9.10 15.47
C GLY A 214 -0.14 8.15 16.25
N VAL A 215 0.33 7.06 15.62
CA VAL A 215 1.38 6.18 16.16
C VAL A 215 2.70 6.95 16.27
N SER A 216 3.42 6.75 17.37
CA SER A 216 4.70 7.44 17.59
C SER A 216 5.81 6.87 16.71
N ASP A 217 6.82 7.68 16.39
CA ASP A 217 7.98 7.23 15.61
C ASP A 217 8.70 6.04 16.28
N GLU A 218 8.70 5.98 17.62
CA GLU A 218 9.28 4.86 18.37
C GLU A 218 8.43 3.59 18.31
N ASP A 219 7.10 3.71 18.36
CA ASP A 219 6.20 2.56 18.20
C ASP A 219 6.27 1.98 16.80
N PHE A 220 6.40 2.82 15.77
CA PHE A 220 6.65 2.35 14.41
C PHE A 220 7.95 1.55 14.32
N LYS A 221 9.07 2.11 14.80
CA LYS A 221 10.36 1.42 14.80
C LYS A 221 10.28 0.09 15.55
N ARG A 222 9.58 0.06 16.70
CA ARG A 222 9.38 -1.17 17.47
C ARG A 222 8.54 -2.20 16.70
N ALA A 223 7.45 -1.79 16.06
CA ALA A 223 6.62 -2.69 15.26
C ALA A 223 7.42 -3.28 14.07
N ILE A 224 8.24 -2.47 13.41
CA ILE A 224 9.10 -2.88 12.30
C ILE A 224 10.16 -3.89 12.77
N GLN A 225 10.81 -3.64 13.91
CA GLN A 225 11.75 -4.58 14.52
C GLN A 225 11.10 -5.93 14.87
N LEU A 226 9.78 -5.95 15.08
CA LEU A 226 9.01 -7.15 15.38
C LEU A 226 8.41 -7.82 14.13
N GLY A 227 8.64 -7.29 12.93
CA GLY A 227 8.27 -7.96 11.67
C GLY A 227 7.29 -7.21 10.77
N ILE A 228 6.84 -6.01 11.13
CA ILE A 228 6.07 -5.16 10.21
C ILE A 228 6.96 -4.74 9.02
N CYS A 229 6.50 -5.03 7.82
CA CYS A 229 7.22 -4.79 6.55
C CYS A 229 6.49 -3.77 5.64
N LYS A 230 5.19 -3.54 5.86
CA LYS A 230 4.37 -2.54 5.16
C LYS A 230 3.60 -1.71 6.18
N VAL A 231 3.50 -0.40 5.95
CA VAL A 231 2.70 0.50 6.78
C VAL A 231 1.75 1.30 5.89
N ASN A 232 0.45 1.14 6.10
CA ASN A 232 -0.57 1.92 5.40
C ASN A 232 -0.72 3.31 6.02
N PHE A 233 -0.76 4.34 5.17
CA PHE A 233 -0.67 5.71 5.63
C PHE A 233 -1.42 6.72 4.74
N TYR A 234 -2.48 7.32 5.29
CA TYR A 234 -3.30 8.31 4.57
C TYR A 234 -3.71 9.54 5.41
N THR A 235 -4.36 9.36 6.56
CA THR A 235 -5.01 10.47 7.27
C THR A 235 -4.07 11.66 7.52
N GLN A 236 -2.82 11.41 7.92
CA GLN A 236 -1.86 12.48 8.16
C GLN A 236 -1.34 13.17 6.87
N THR A 237 -1.27 12.48 5.72
CA THR A 237 -0.94 13.15 4.43
C THR A 237 -2.07 14.08 4.02
N SER A 238 -3.32 13.64 4.20
CA SER A 238 -4.52 14.47 3.98
C SER A 238 -4.55 15.70 4.91
N ILE A 239 -4.29 15.51 6.21
CA ILE A 239 -4.21 16.61 7.18
C ILE A 239 -3.11 17.62 6.79
N ALA A 240 -1.93 17.13 6.41
CA ALA A 240 -0.82 18.00 6.01
C ALA A 240 -1.18 18.83 4.76
N ALA A 241 -1.76 18.20 3.74
CA ALA A 241 -2.22 18.89 2.53
C ALA A 241 -3.24 20.00 2.86
N VAL A 242 -4.25 19.68 3.66
CA VAL A 242 -5.30 20.62 4.07
C VAL A 242 -4.72 21.77 4.91
N ASN A 243 -3.75 21.50 5.78
CA ASN A 243 -3.11 22.53 6.60
C ASN A 243 -2.30 23.52 5.75
N ARG A 244 -1.54 23.03 4.76
CA ARG A 244 -0.81 23.88 3.80
C ARG A 244 -1.75 24.81 3.03
N ILE A 245 -2.87 24.27 2.52
CA ILE A 245 -3.91 25.07 1.86
C ILE A 245 -4.47 26.13 2.81
N LYS A 246 -4.83 25.76 4.05
CA LYS A 246 -5.35 26.70 5.05
C LYS A 246 -4.36 27.82 5.36
N GLU A 247 -3.08 27.50 5.51
CA GLU A 247 -2.02 28.49 5.74
C GLU A 247 -1.88 29.46 4.56
N ARG A 248 -1.89 28.93 3.33
CA ARG A 248 -1.84 29.76 2.11
C ARG A 248 -3.00 30.73 2.04
N LEU A 249 -4.23 30.27 2.30
CA LEU A 249 -5.44 31.09 2.26
C LEU A 249 -5.54 32.07 3.43
N ARG A 250 -4.97 31.77 4.61
CA ARG A 250 -4.87 32.76 5.69
C ARG A 250 -3.93 33.91 5.33
N ARG A 251 -2.83 33.60 4.65
CA ARG A 251 -1.85 34.61 4.20
C ARG A 251 -2.37 35.43 3.02
N GLU A 252 -3.14 34.82 2.13
CA GLU A 252 -3.68 35.45 0.93
C GLU A 252 -5.16 35.04 0.71
N PRO A 253 -6.10 35.68 1.41
CA PRO A 253 -7.52 35.32 1.35
C PRO A 253 -8.17 35.50 -0.03
N ASP A 254 -7.66 36.46 -0.82
CA ASP A 254 -8.17 36.77 -2.16
C ASP A 254 -7.47 35.95 -3.26
N LEU A 255 -6.75 34.88 -2.90
CA LEU A 255 -6.06 34.01 -3.87
C LEU A 255 -7.06 33.33 -4.80
N ILE A 256 -6.97 33.65 -6.09
CA ILE A 256 -7.78 33.01 -7.15
C ILE A 256 -7.02 31.90 -7.91
N LYS A 257 -5.72 31.73 -7.63
CA LYS A 257 -4.86 30.78 -8.37
C LYS A 257 -4.97 29.38 -7.79
N PHE A 258 -5.97 28.64 -8.24
CA PHE A 258 -6.18 27.24 -7.84
C PHE A 258 -4.95 26.32 -8.00
N PRO A 259 -4.13 26.42 -9.08
CA PRO A 259 -2.93 25.59 -9.18
C PRO A 259 -1.92 25.80 -8.04
N GLU A 260 -1.85 27.00 -7.45
CA GLU A 260 -0.97 27.23 -6.30
C GLU A 260 -1.45 26.48 -5.05
N LEU A 261 -2.77 26.29 -4.89
CA LEU A 261 -3.32 25.48 -3.78
C LEU A 261 -3.00 23.98 -3.96
N LEU A 262 -3.04 23.50 -5.20
CA LEU A 262 -2.66 22.14 -5.55
C LEU A 262 -1.17 21.87 -5.24
N LEU A 263 -0.30 22.84 -5.52
CA LEU A 263 1.11 22.76 -5.16
C LEU A 263 1.33 22.76 -3.63
N GLU A 264 0.58 23.57 -2.89
CA GLU A 264 0.65 23.56 -1.41
C GLU A 264 0.22 22.21 -0.82
N ALA A 265 -0.85 21.61 -1.36
CA ALA A 265 -1.26 20.26 -1.00
C ALA A 265 -0.14 19.23 -1.27
N LYS A 266 0.46 19.27 -2.47
CA LYS A 266 1.58 18.40 -2.83
C LYS A 266 2.74 18.53 -1.85
N ILE A 267 3.12 19.76 -1.47
CA ILE A 267 4.23 19.99 -0.53
C ILE A 267 3.93 19.32 0.82
N GLY A 268 2.73 19.49 1.37
CA GLY A 268 2.36 18.86 2.64
C GLY A 268 2.40 17.34 2.60
N ILE A 269 1.95 16.75 1.48
CA ILE A 269 2.02 15.29 1.25
C ILE A 269 3.47 14.84 1.19
N LYS A 270 4.29 15.48 0.35
CA LYS A 270 5.71 15.14 0.16
C LYS A 270 6.49 15.19 1.48
N GLU A 271 6.34 16.26 2.25
CA GLU A 271 7.02 16.42 3.55
C GLU A 271 6.62 15.30 4.53
N THR A 272 5.33 14.95 4.56
CA THR A 272 4.83 13.85 5.40
C THR A 272 5.38 12.50 4.95
N VAL A 273 5.36 12.20 3.66
CA VAL A 273 5.90 10.94 3.10
C VAL A 273 7.40 10.83 3.38
N LYS A 274 8.18 11.90 3.18
CA LYS A 274 9.62 11.91 3.50
C LYS A 274 9.89 11.56 4.95
N ARG A 275 9.14 12.17 5.88
CA ARG A 275 9.26 11.87 7.30
C ARG A 275 8.97 10.38 7.57
N GLN A 276 7.89 9.84 6.98
CA GLN A 276 7.54 8.45 7.24
C GLN A 276 8.52 7.45 6.64
N ILE A 277 9.07 7.71 5.45
CA ILE A 277 10.15 6.87 4.88
C ILE A 277 11.36 6.82 5.83
N GLN A 278 11.71 7.94 6.46
CA GLN A 278 12.79 7.99 7.46
C GLN A 278 12.47 7.15 8.71
N VAL A 279 11.25 7.27 9.23
CA VAL A 279 10.78 6.50 10.40
C VAL A 279 10.73 5.01 10.09
N PHE A 280 10.28 4.65 8.89
CA PHE A 280 10.14 3.26 8.46
C PHE A 280 11.47 2.60 8.07
N GLY A 281 12.55 3.38 8.00
CA GLY A 281 13.90 2.86 7.75
C GLY A 281 14.18 2.45 6.30
N SER A 282 13.37 2.89 5.34
CA SER A 282 13.49 2.52 3.92
C SER A 282 14.37 3.46 3.08
N VAL A 283 14.99 4.48 3.69
CA VAL A 283 15.94 5.40 3.02
C VAL A 283 17.13 4.63 2.45
N GLY A 284 17.45 4.86 1.18
CA GLY A 284 18.62 4.28 0.50
C GLY A 284 18.53 2.76 0.30
N MET A 285 17.36 2.15 0.46
CA MET A 285 17.20 0.70 0.25
C MET A 285 17.23 0.33 -1.25
N CYS A 286 17.20 1.32 -2.14
CA CYS A 286 17.42 1.14 -3.59
C CYS A 286 18.89 1.22 -4.02
N ASP A 287 19.83 1.56 -3.12
CA ASP A 287 21.19 2.02 -3.47
C ASP A 287 22.29 0.94 -3.48
N ARG A 288 21.92 -0.32 -3.22
CA ARG A 288 22.86 -1.46 -3.16
C ARG A 288 22.74 -2.30 -4.44
N PRO A 289 23.62 -3.28 -4.71
CA PRO A 289 23.22 -4.42 -5.53
C PRO A 289 22.05 -5.12 -4.80
N ASN A 290 20.84 -4.59 -4.98
CA ASN A 290 19.60 -5.10 -4.44
C ASN A 290 18.96 -5.96 -5.54
N PRO A 291 18.47 -7.18 -5.24
CA PRO A 291 17.66 -7.96 -6.18
C PRO A 291 16.51 -7.15 -6.81
N LEU A 292 15.90 -6.21 -6.08
CA LEU A 292 14.89 -5.26 -6.58
C LEU A 292 15.42 -4.35 -7.70
N CYS A 293 16.73 -4.14 -7.76
CA CYS A 293 17.43 -3.31 -8.73
C CYS A 293 18.26 -4.15 -9.74
N SER A 294 18.25 -5.49 -9.64
CA SER A 294 19.05 -6.37 -10.51
C SER A 294 18.55 -6.44 -11.96
N GLY A 295 17.27 -6.08 -12.19
CA GLY A 295 16.72 -5.78 -13.52
C GLY A 295 17.09 -4.39 -14.05
N CYS A 296 17.67 -3.52 -13.22
CA CYS A 296 18.09 -2.16 -13.55
C CYS A 296 19.53 -2.15 -14.08
N ARG A 297 19.78 -2.77 -15.24
CA ARG A 297 21.10 -2.69 -15.90
C ARG A 297 21.44 -1.30 -16.47
N ALA A 298 20.66 -0.27 -16.15
CA ALA A 298 20.75 1.07 -16.73
C ALA A 298 20.85 2.22 -15.71
N CYS A 299 21.05 1.94 -14.41
CA CYS A 299 21.28 3.02 -13.44
C CYS A 299 22.69 3.61 -13.60
N GLN A 300 22.86 4.49 -14.59
CA GLN A 300 23.95 5.46 -14.67
C GLN A 300 23.50 6.87 -14.23
N LEU A 301 22.37 6.98 -13.53
CA LEU A 301 21.81 8.27 -13.12
C LEU A 301 22.23 8.62 -11.70
N GLY A 302 23.48 9.04 -11.59
CA GLY A 302 23.81 10.04 -10.58
C GLY A 302 23.10 11.35 -10.93
N ARG A 303 22.24 11.81 -10.01
CA ARG A 303 21.87 13.22 -9.80
C ARG A 303 21.14 13.95 -10.95
N SER A 304 19.83 13.79 -11.02
CA SER A 304 18.92 14.94 -11.27
C SER A 304 17.48 14.50 -11.04
N GLY A 305 16.79 15.21 -10.14
CA GLY A 305 15.35 15.07 -9.94
C GLY A 305 14.57 15.29 -11.24
N PHE A 306 13.30 14.88 -11.23
CA PHE A 306 12.32 15.05 -12.30
C PHE A 306 12.53 16.35 -13.10
N THR A 307 13.26 16.27 -14.21
CA THR A 307 13.47 17.38 -15.14
C THR A 307 12.96 16.95 -16.52
N GLU A 308 12.46 17.94 -17.27
CA GLU A 308 11.53 17.83 -18.39
C GLU A 308 12.08 17.19 -19.68
N GLU A 309 13.31 16.67 -19.68
CA GLU A 309 13.89 16.04 -20.89
C GLU A 309 13.86 14.52 -20.78
N ARG A 310 12.77 13.92 -21.28
CA ARG A 310 12.64 12.47 -21.47
C ARG A 310 12.20 12.12 -22.88
N GLU A 311 13.07 12.36 -23.85
CA GLU A 311 13.00 11.65 -25.12
C GLU A 311 14.08 10.56 -25.16
N LYS A 312 13.64 9.34 -25.50
CA LYS A 312 14.42 8.12 -25.76
C LYS A 312 14.85 7.29 -24.54
N ILE A 313 13.86 6.72 -23.85
CA ILE A 313 14.04 5.42 -23.20
C ILE A 313 12.86 4.54 -23.62
N GLN A 314 13.09 3.63 -24.57
CA GLN A 314 12.18 2.52 -24.83
C GLN A 314 12.42 1.48 -23.73
N ALA A 315 11.58 1.49 -22.70
CA ALA A 315 11.49 0.37 -21.78
C ALA A 315 10.87 -0.81 -22.53
N GLU A 316 11.48 -2.00 -22.43
CA GLU A 316 10.77 -3.22 -22.80
C GLU A 316 9.55 -3.35 -21.86
N PRO A 317 8.33 -3.47 -22.41
CA PRO A 317 7.14 -3.58 -21.59
C PRO A 317 7.23 -4.87 -20.77
N THR A 318 6.94 -4.80 -19.47
CA THR A 318 6.45 -5.97 -18.75
C THR A 318 5.31 -6.56 -19.56
N ALA A 319 5.39 -7.87 -19.84
CA ALA A 319 4.41 -8.56 -20.66
C ALA A 319 3.01 -8.33 -20.06
N THR A 320 2.24 -7.42 -20.67
CA THR A 320 0.83 -7.25 -20.36
C THR A 320 0.11 -8.45 -20.96
N ILE A 321 -0.46 -9.30 -20.12
CA ILE A 321 -1.35 -10.37 -20.60
C ILE A 321 -2.49 -9.69 -21.38
N PRO A 322 -2.70 -10.00 -22.66
CA PRO A 322 -3.79 -9.42 -23.44
C PRO A 322 -5.14 -9.63 -22.74
N ASP A 323 -6.04 -8.63 -22.82
CA ASP A 323 -7.35 -8.70 -22.16
C ASP A 323 -8.10 -10.00 -22.41
N GLU A 324 -8.05 -10.55 -23.64
CA GLU A 324 -8.70 -11.82 -23.99
C GLU A 324 -8.08 -13.01 -23.24
N GLU A 325 -6.76 -13.07 -23.14
CA GLU A 325 -6.03 -14.13 -22.42
C GLU A 325 -6.23 -13.99 -20.91
N LEU A 326 -6.23 -12.76 -20.39
CA LEU A 326 -6.51 -12.48 -18.98
C LEU A 326 -7.93 -12.92 -18.61
N VAL A 327 -8.91 -12.59 -19.45
CA VAL A 327 -10.30 -13.03 -19.28
C VAL A 327 -10.40 -14.54 -19.36
N GLU A 328 -9.67 -15.22 -20.25
CA GLU A 328 -9.67 -16.68 -20.34
C GLU A 328 -9.10 -17.33 -19.08
N ILE A 329 -7.94 -16.87 -18.60
CA ILE A 329 -7.28 -17.37 -17.38
C ILE A 329 -8.20 -17.17 -16.18
N ILE A 330 -8.69 -15.94 -15.97
CA ILE A 330 -9.57 -15.62 -14.85
C ILE A 330 -10.86 -16.42 -14.98
N SER A 331 -11.51 -16.48 -16.14
CA SER A 331 -12.76 -17.24 -16.32
C SER A 331 -12.58 -18.73 -16.03
N ARG A 332 -11.47 -19.33 -16.45
CA ARG A 332 -11.17 -20.74 -16.19
C ARG A 332 -10.97 -21.00 -14.70
N VAL A 333 -10.19 -20.17 -14.02
CA VAL A 333 -9.95 -20.28 -12.57
C VAL A 333 -11.23 -20.00 -11.80
N THR A 334 -11.91 -18.88 -12.07
CA THR A 334 -13.19 -18.53 -11.46
C THR A 334 -14.24 -19.61 -11.69
N ALA A 335 -14.35 -20.20 -12.89
CA ALA A 335 -15.27 -21.31 -13.11
C ALA A 335 -14.88 -22.57 -12.32
N SER A 336 -13.59 -22.83 -12.10
CA SER A 336 -13.14 -23.91 -11.22
C SER A 336 -13.55 -23.63 -9.77
N VAL A 337 -13.22 -22.44 -9.27
CA VAL A 337 -13.53 -21.96 -7.93
C VAL A 337 -15.05 -21.99 -7.66
N LEU A 338 -15.86 -21.52 -8.60
CA LEU A 338 -17.32 -21.50 -8.50
C LEU A 338 -17.92 -22.91 -8.54
N ARG A 339 -17.29 -23.88 -9.21
CA ARG A 339 -17.78 -25.27 -9.25
C ARG A 339 -17.54 -26.03 -7.94
N GLU A 340 -16.53 -25.66 -7.16
CA GLU A 340 -16.23 -26.31 -5.87
C GLU A 340 -17.22 -25.94 -4.76
N ILE A 341 -17.97 -24.85 -4.93
CA ILE A 341 -18.88 -24.30 -3.93
C ILE A 341 -20.37 -24.63 -4.16
N GLY A 342 -20.70 -25.34 -5.25
CA GLY A 342 -22.06 -25.77 -5.58
C GLY A 342 -22.81 -24.81 -6.49
#